data_AF-B9TQL9-F1
#
_entry.id   AF-B9TQL9-F1
#
_cell.length_a   1.000
_cell.length_b   1.000
_cell.length_c   1.000
_cell.angle_alpha   90.00
_cell.angle_beta   90.00
_cell.angle_gamma   90.00
#
_symmetry.space_group_name_H-M   'P 1'
#
loop_
_entity.id
_entity.type
_entity.pdbx_description
1 polymer ?
#
loop_
_entity_poly.entity_id
_entity_poly.type
_entity_poly.pdbx_seq_one_letter_code
_entity_poly.pdbx_strand_id
1 'polypeptide(L)'
;MLDNLRGAAAKDFDDRYLDQQTMAHHEALLAFNGYAKTGDNADLKAFAAETAPKLEKHAQMVTKLDRSTNADDEAGSGSAAKPNAVGKAADDMRH
;
A
#
# COMPACT_ATOMS: atom_id res chain seq x y z
N MET A 1 11.58 -2.60 -0.13
CA MET A 1 10.76 -1.50 -0.68
C MET A 1 11.63 -0.43 -1.34
N LEU A 2 12.46 0.30 -0.59
CA LEU A 2 13.25 1.42 -1.15
C LEU A 2 14.24 1.01 -2.26
N ASP A 3 14.88 -0.16 -2.16
CA ASP A 3 15.81 -0.61 -3.19
C ASP A 3 15.10 -0.98 -4.51
N ASN A 4 13.82 -1.34 -4.44
CA ASN A 4 13.01 -1.61 -5.63
C ASN A 4 12.68 -0.33 -6.40
N LEU A 5 12.36 0.76 -5.69
CA LEU A 5 12.17 2.09 -6.29
C LEU A 5 13.46 2.63 -6.92
N ARG A 6 14.58 2.48 -6.22
CA ARG A 6 15.89 2.97 -6.71
C ARG A 6 16.33 2.32 -8.01
N GLY A 7 15.92 1.08 -8.26
CA GLY A 7 16.22 0.33 -9.48
C GLY A 7 15.14 0.44 -10.57
N ALA A 8 14.03 1.13 -10.32
CA ALA A 8 12.94 1.23 -11.28
C ALA A 8 13.32 2.12 -12.47
N ALA A 9 12.94 1.70 -13.68
CA ALA A 9 12.97 2.60 -14.83
C ALA A 9 11.94 3.73 -14.59
N ALA A 10 12.19 4.92 -15.15
CA ALA A 10 11.32 6.08 -14.95
C ALA A 10 9.85 5.79 -15.29
N LYS A 11 9.59 5.00 -16.34
CA LYS A 11 8.24 4.59 -16.76
C LYS A 11 7.52 3.65 -15.79
N ASP A 12 8.26 2.93 -14.93
CA ASP A 12 7.69 1.97 -13.97
C ASP A 12 7.68 2.54 -12.54
N PHE A 13 8.31 3.70 -12.32
CA PHE A 13 8.55 4.24 -10.98
C PHE A 13 7.24 4.55 -10.26
N ASP A 14 6.29 5.19 -10.94
CA ASP A 14 5.03 5.63 -10.34
C ASP A 14 4.19 4.42 -9.90
N ASP A 15 4.06 3.38 -10.72
CA ASP A 15 3.37 2.14 -10.32
C ASP A 15 4.04 1.47 -9.12
N ARG A 16 5.39 1.32 -9.15
CA ARG A 16 6.10 0.72 -8.01
C ARG A 16 5.98 1.56 -6.75
N TYR A 17 5.89 2.88 -6.88
CA TYR A 17 5.67 3.77 -5.75
C TYR A 17 4.26 3.60 -5.19
N LEU A 18 3.23 3.58 -6.06
CA LEU A 18 1.83 3.50 -5.67
C LEU A 18 1.47 2.14 -5.06
N ASP A 19 2.00 1.04 -5.60
CA ASP A 19 1.93 -0.29 -4.98
C ASP A 19 2.44 -0.26 -3.54
N GLN A 20 3.63 0.30 -3.34
CA GLN A 20 4.30 0.34 -2.04
C GLN A 20 3.57 1.27 -1.05
N GLN A 21 3.09 2.43 -1.49
CA GLN A 21 2.31 3.34 -0.65
C GLN A 21 0.95 2.74 -0.29
N THR A 22 0.31 2.01 -1.22
CA THR A 22 -0.93 1.30 -0.95
C THR A 22 -0.74 0.29 0.17
N MET A 23 0.26 -0.59 0.05
CA MET A 23 0.60 -1.53 1.11
C MET A 23 0.89 -0.83 2.46
N ALA A 24 1.78 0.17 2.46
CA ALA A 24 2.20 0.84 3.68
C ALA A 24 1.04 1.53 4.42
N HIS A 25 0.12 2.17 3.70
CA HIS A 25 -1.03 2.82 4.31
C HIS A 25 -2.06 1.83 4.86
N HIS A 26 -2.29 0.69 4.19
CA HIS A 26 -3.15 -0.38 4.71
C HIS A 26 -2.54 -1.07 5.95
N GLU A 27 -1.23 -1.34 5.95
CA GLU A 27 -0.53 -1.89 7.11
C GLU A 27 -0.58 -0.93 8.32
N ALA A 28 -0.36 0.37 8.09
CA ALA A 28 -0.50 1.37 9.13
C ALA A 28 -1.93 1.43 9.69
N LEU A 29 -2.94 1.41 8.83
CA LEU A 29 -4.35 1.38 9.26
C LEU A 29 -4.65 0.14 10.11
N LEU A 30 -4.16 -1.03 9.69
CA LEU A 30 -4.33 -2.28 10.44
C LEU A 30 -3.66 -2.19 11.82
N ALA A 31 -2.42 -1.70 11.89
CA ALA A 31 -1.68 -1.54 13.14
C ALA A 31 -2.41 -0.59 14.11
N PHE A 32 -2.88 0.55 13.62
CA PHE A 32 -3.59 1.54 14.43
C PHE A 32 -4.95 1.01 14.92
N ASN A 33 -5.73 0.37 14.04
CA ASN A 33 -6.98 -0.28 14.44
C ASN A 33 -6.77 -1.40 15.45
N GLY A 34 -5.70 -2.19 15.30
CA GLY A 34 -5.32 -3.23 16.24
C GLY A 34 -4.99 -2.64 17.61
N TYR A 35 -4.09 -1.67 17.66
CA TYR A 35 -3.66 -1.05 18.91
C TYR A 35 -4.80 -0.29 19.61
N ALA A 36 -5.66 0.41 18.85
CA ALA A 36 -6.86 1.06 19.40
C ALA A 36 -7.76 0.06 20.16
N LYS A 37 -7.89 -1.18 19.65
CA LYS A 37 -8.72 -2.23 20.27
C LYS A 37 -8.01 -2.90 21.45
N THR A 38 -6.79 -3.37 21.24
CA THR A 38 -6.13 -4.33 22.14
C THR A 38 -4.89 -3.78 22.85
N GLY A 39 -4.52 -2.52 22.61
CA GLY A 39 -3.38 -1.89 23.27
C GLY A 39 -3.53 -1.83 24.79
N ASP A 40 -2.39 -1.70 25.47
CA ASP A 40 -2.23 -1.74 26.92
C ASP A 40 -1.92 -0.36 27.53
N ASN A 41 -1.33 0.55 26.74
CA ASN A 41 -1.15 1.95 27.13
C ASN A 41 -2.35 2.81 26.70
N ALA A 42 -3.06 3.39 27.67
CA ALA A 42 -4.29 4.15 27.43
C ALA A 42 -4.11 5.34 26.48
N ASP A 43 -3.02 6.10 26.61
CA ASP A 43 -2.75 7.28 25.78
C ASP A 43 -2.46 6.86 24.33
N LEU A 44 -1.70 5.79 24.13
CA LEU A 44 -1.40 5.26 22.80
C LEU A 44 -2.65 4.63 22.15
N LYS A 45 -3.56 4.02 22.92
CA LYS A 45 -4.85 3.54 22.39
C LYS A 45 -5.70 4.69 21.87
N ALA A 46 -5.80 5.77 22.65
CA ALA A 46 -6.56 6.96 22.27
C ALA A 46 -5.97 7.59 21.00
N PHE A 47 -4.65 7.79 20.98
CA PHE A 47 -3.95 8.28 19.79
C PHE A 47 -4.18 7.40 18.55
N ALA A 48 -4.13 6.07 18.72
CA ALA A 48 -4.37 5.14 17.63
C ALA A 48 -5.81 5.24 17.09
N ALA A 49 -6.80 5.32 17.99
CA ALA A 49 -8.21 5.46 17.64
C ALA A 49 -8.50 6.78 16.92
N GLU A 50 -7.91 7.90 17.37
CA GLU A 50 -8.09 9.23 16.78
C GLU A 50 -7.40 9.35 15.40
N THR A 51 -6.33 8.61 15.19
CA THR A 51 -5.54 8.67 13.95
C THR A 51 -6.05 7.72 12.87
N ALA A 52 -6.65 6.59 13.25
CA ALA A 52 -7.14 5.57 12.32
C ALA A 52 -8.03 6.12 11.17
N PRO A 53 -8.99 7.06 11.41
CA PRO A 53 -9.80 7.62 10.32
C PRO A 53 -9.00 8.40 9.27
N LYS A 54 -7.86 9.01 9.63
CA LYS A 54 -6.97 9.69 8.67
C LYS A 54 -6.21 8.67 7.84
N LEU A 55 -5.70 7.61 8.47
CA LEU A 55 -5.02 6.53 7.78
C LEU A 55 -5.96 5.81 6.80
N GLU A 56 -7.22 5.62 7.17
CA GLU A 56 -8.24 5.07 6.26
C GLU A 56 -8.44 5.95 5.03
N LYS A 57 -8.59 7.27 5.22
CA LYS A 57 -8.71 8.21 4.11
C LYS A 57 -7.46 8.19 3.20
N HIS A 58 -6.27 8.13 3.79
CA HIS A 58 -5.03 8.04 3.01
C HIS A 58 -4.95 6.73 2.21
N ALA A 59 -5.29 5.59 2.83
CA ALA A 59 -5.33 4.29 2.18
C ALA A 59 -6.33 4.26 1.00
N GLN A 60 -7.51 4.89 1.18
CA GLN A 60 -8.51 5.03 0.11
C GLN A 60 -8.00 5.90 -1.04
N MET A 61 -7.33 7.03 -0.74
CA MET A 61 -6.79 7.93 -1.77
C MET A 61 -5.70 7.24 -2.59
N VAL A 62 -4.74 6.57 -1.95
CA VAL A 62 -3.66 5.88 -2.68
C VAL A 62 -4.19 4.70 -3.49
N THR A 63 -5.14 3.92 -2.96
CA THR A 63 -5.79 2.82 -3.71
C THR A 63 -6.56 3.35 -4.93
N LYS A 64 -7.09 4.57 -4.86
CA LYS A 64 -7.72 5.21 -6.02
C LYS A 64 -6.69 5.65 -7.05
N LEU A 65 -5.58 6.24 -6.60
CA LEU A 65 -4.51 6.72 -7.47
C LEU A 65 -3.83 5.56 -8.22
N ASP A 66 -3.50 4.50 -7.50
CA ASP A 66 -2.93 3.26 -8.05
C ASP A 66 -3.83 2.64 -9.14
N ARG A 67 -5.14 2.57 -8.91
CA ARG A 67 -6.07 2.06 -9.93
C ARG A 67 -6.19 2.98 -11.15
N SER A 68 -6.05 4.30 -10.98
CA SER A 68 -6.09 5.22 -12.12
C SER A 68 -4.85 5.14 -12.99
N THR A 69 -3.65 5.03 -12.39
CA THR A 69 -2.41 4.92 -13.17
C THR A 69 -2.35 3.61 -13.95
N ASN A 70 -2.68 2.49 -13.30
CA ASN A 70 -2.76 1.19 -13.97
C ASN A 70 -3.80 1.16 -15.11
N ALA A 71 -4.92 1.88 -14.98
CA ALA A 71 -5.93 1.97 -16.03
C ALA A 71 -5.47 2.78 -17.25
N ASP A 72 -4.64 3.81 -17.03
CA ASP A 72 -4.04 4.62 -18.09
C ASP A 72 -2.97 3.82 -18.86
N ASP A 73 -2.23 2.95 -18.18
CA ASP A 73 -1.18 2.11 -18.79
C ASP A 73 -1.70 0.88 -19.55
N GLU A 74 -2.76 0.22 -19.07
CA GLU A 74 -3.42 -0.89 -19.80
C GLU A 74 -4.08 -0.43 -21.12
N ALA A 75 -4.44 0.85 -21.22
CA ALA A 75 -4.92 1.45 -22.48
C ALA A 75 -3.79 1.75 -23.48
N GLY A 76 -2.52 1.75 -23.04
CA GLY A 76 -1.36 2.17 -23.84
C GLY A 76 -0.25 1.13 -24.02
N SER A 77 -0.17 0.07 -23.22
CA SER A 77 0.98 -0.84 -23.20
C SER A 77 0.56 -2.28 -22.92
N GLY A 78 0.61 -3.13 -23.96
CA GLY A 78 0.41 -4.58 -23.86
C GLY A 78 1.57 -5.33 -23.18
N SER A 79 2.05 -4.88 -22.01
CA SER A 79 3.04 -5.63 -21.23
C SER A 79 2.81 -5.47 -19.73
N ALA A 80 2.22 -6.50 -19.14
CA ALA A 80 1.95 -6.61 -17.71
C ALA A 80 3.22 -6.37 -16.88
N ALA A 81 3.15 -5.43 -15.94
CA ALA A 81 4.20 -5.18 -14.96
C ALA A 81 4.44 -6.46 -14.13
N LYS A 82 5.66 -6.97 -14.15
CA LYS A 82 6.00 -8.19 -13.38
C LYS A 82 5.83 -7.92 -11.88
N PRO A 83 5.15 -8.79 -11.12
CA PRO A 83 4.98 -8.61 -9.70
C PRO A 83 6.35 -8.54 -9.02
N ASN A 84 6.50 -7.58 -8.10
CA ASN A 84 7.68 -7.51 -7.26
C ASN A 84 7.77 -8.77 -6.38
N ALA A 85 8.98 -9.15 -5.98
CA ALA A 85 9.27 -10.40 -5.26
C ALA A 85 8.44 -10.63 -3.96
N VAL A 86 7.82 -9.58 -3.41
CA VAL A 86 6.89 -9.67 -2.27
C VAL A 86 5.47 -10.06 -2.71
N GLY A 87 5.01 -9.61 -3.89
CA GLY A 87 3.73 -10.02 -4.48
C GLY A 87 3.70 -11.51 -4.86
N LYS A 88 4.86 -12.08 -5.25
CA LYS A 88 5.00 -13.52 -5.45
C LYS A 88 4.72 -14.33 -4.17
N ALA A 89 5.12 -13.81 -3.00
CA ALA A 89 4.87 -14.48 -1.73
C ALA A 89 3.38 -14.48 -1.33
N ALA A 90 2.63 -13.44 -1.69
CA ALA A 90 1.18 -13.38 -1.45
C ALA A 90 0.37 -14.32 -2.36
N ASP A 91 0.88 -14.61 -3.56
CA ASP A 91 0.27 -15.52 -4.54
C ASP A 91 0.58 -17.00 -4.23
N ASP A 92 1.81 -17.28 -3.76
CA ASP A 92 2.24 -18.61 -3.34
C ASP A 92 1.53 -19.12 -2.05
N MET A 93 0.83 -18.25 -1.29
CA MET A 93 0.05 -18.61 -0.09
C MET A 93 -1.44 -18.91 -0.36
N ARG A 94 -1.88 -18.90 -1.61
CA ARG A 94 -3.27 -19.18 -2.04
C ARG A 94 -3.45 -20.56 -2.72
N HIS A 95 -2.63 -21.54 -2.37
CA HIS A 95 -2.80 -22.93 -2.81
C HIS A 95 -3.05 -23.86 -1.62
#